data_AF-A0A942R9W8-F1
#
_entry.id   AF-A0A942R9W8-F1
#
_cell.length_a   1.000
_cell.length_b   1.000
_cell.length_c   1.000
_cell.angle_alpha   90.00
_cell.angle_beta   90.00
_cell.angle_gamma   90.00
#
_symmetry.space_group_name_H-M   'P 1'
#
loop_
_entity.id
_entity.type
_entity.pdbx_description
1 polymer ?
#
loop_
_entity_poly.entity_id
_entity_poly.type
_entity_poly.pdbx_seq_one_letter_code
_entity_poly.pdbx_strand_id
1 'polypeptide(L)'
;HVEVGEPLTYPSNPPAGGRHYAQSLPAGFYDEDNLPNLPGDLEGYIVHSLEHGYIIFWYNCSLLNETACTELKTEIQSVMDSRNNFKLIAFPWNSIDVPLVMTSWGRLQQFEQFNSALALNFIDANRNKSPEPNAP
;
A
#
# COMPACT_ATOMS: atom_id res chain seq x y z
N HIS A 1 8.94 -5.64 -15.31
CA HIS A 1 9.66 -6.27 -14.19
C HIS A 1 11.16 -6.04 -14.27
N VAL A 2 11.86 -6.25 -13.16
CA VAL A 2 13.33 -6.23 -13.00
C VAL A 2 13.76 -7.37 -12.07
N GLU A 3 15.04 -7.72 -12.06
CA GLU A 3 15.56 -8.74 -11.15
C GLU A 3 15.51 -8.27 -9.68
N VAL A 4 15.32 -9.22 -8.76
CA VAL A 4 15.31 -8.92 -7.33
C VAL A 4 16.68 -8.39 -6.89
N GLY A 5 16.67 -7.29 -6.14
CA GLY A 5 17.88 -6.61 -5.69
C GLY A 5 18.45 -5.59 -6.68
N GLU A 6 17.86 -5.44 -7.88
CA GLU A 6 18.13 -4.26 -8.70
C GLU A 6 17.67 -2.98 -7.97
N PRO A 7 18.44 -1.88 -8.04
CA PRO A 7 18.01 -0.60 -7.49
C PRO A 7 16.69 -0.13 -8.09
N LEU A 8 15.75 0.25 -7.23
CA LEU A 8 14.44 0.76 -7.61
C LEU A 8 14.37 2.27 -7.38
N THR A 9 13.86 2.99 -8.38
CA THR A 9 13.61 4.43 -8.30
C THR A 9 12.21 4.73 -8.79
N TYR A 10 11.45 5.49 -8.01
CA TYR A 10 10.06 5.79 -8.29
C TYR A 10 9.82 7.29 -8.48
N PRO A 11 8.87 7.68 -9.34
CA PRO A 11 8.54 9.09 -9.57
C PRO A 11 7.70 9.71 -8.44
N SER A 12 7.22 8.91 -7.49
CA SER A 12 6.39 9.33 -6.35
C SER A 12 6.83 8.64 -5.06
N ASN A 13 6.51 9.26 -3.93
CA ASN A 13 6.64 8.67 -2.60
C ASN A 13 5.29 8.76 -1.86
N PRO A 14 4.66 7.64 -1.45
CA PRO A 14 5.04 6.25 -1.75
C PRO A 14 4.95 5.95 -3.25
N PRO A 15 5.49 4.80 -3.70
CA PRO A 15 5.41 4.44 -5.11
C PRO A 15 3.96 4.14 -5.51
N ALA A 16 3.55 4.73 -6.64
CA ALA A 16 2.25 4.50 -7.26
C ALA A 16 2.37 3.74 -8.61
N GLY A 17 3.53 3.15 -8.89
CA GLY A 17 3.83 2.49 -10.17
C GLY A 17 5.30 2.68 -10.55
N GLY A 18 5.77 1.96 -11.57
CA GLY A 18 7.15 2.06 -12.05
C GLY A 18 7.80 0.70 -12.26
N ARG A 19 9.14 0.65 -12.26
CA ARG A 19 9.91 -0.61 -12.28
C ARG A 19 9.66 -1.38 -10.98
N HIS A 20 9.53 -2.70 -11.06
CA HIS A 20 9.18 -3.55 -9.91
C HIS A 20 9.58 -5.00 -10.17
N TYR A 21 9.63 -5.84 -9.14
CA TYR A 21 10.06 -7.24 -9.27
C TYR A 21 9.02 -8.11 -9.95
N ALA A 22 9.38 -9.31 -10.40
CA ALA A 22 8.45 -10.25 -11.04
C ALA A 22 7.50 -10.97 -10.04
N GLN A 23 7.76 -10.86 -8.74
CA GLN A 23 6.89 -11.40 -7.70
C GLN A 23 6.11 -10.26 -7.04
N SER A 24 4.84 -10.51 -6.74
CA SER A 24 3.98 -9.57 -6.00
C SER A 24 3.93 -9.88 -4.52
N LEU A 25 3.54 -8.89 -3.72
CA LEU A 25 3.19 -9.09 -2.32
C LEU A 25 1.70 -9.46 -2.21
N PRO A 26 1.30 -10.49 -1.44
CA PRO A 26 -0.10 -10.86 -1.30
C PRO A 26 -0.87 -9.79 -0.50
N ALA A 27 -2.20 -9.86 -0.58
CA ALA A 27 -3.06 -9.00 0.22
C ALA A 27 -2.88 -9.31 1.71
N GLY A 28 -2.91 -8.28 2.55
CA GLY A 28 -2.69 -8.45 3.98
C GLY A 28 -2.40 -7.14 4.70
N PHE A 29 -2.52 -7.17 6.02
CA PHE A 29 -2.08 -6.08 6.88
C PHE A 29 -0.68 -6.41 7.38
N TYR A 30 0.31 -5.64 6.92
CA TYR A 30 1.68 -5.75 7.37
C TYR A 30 1.98 -4.66 8.40
N ASP A 31 2.71 -5.04 9.44
CA ASP A 31 3.22 -4.18 10.48
C ASP A 31 4.71 -4.42 10.72
N GLU A 32 5.30 -3.57 11.55
CA GLU A 32 6.72 -3.58 11.86
C GLU A 32 7.21 -4.92 12.42
N ASP A 33 6.32 -5.71 13.04
CA ASP A 33 6.63 -6.99 13.68
C ASP A 33 6.42 -8.19 12.73
N ASN A 34 5.71 -8.01 11.62
CA ASN A 34 5.32 -9.11 10.71
C ASN A 34 5.78 -8.93 9.26
N LEU A 35 6.68 -7.97 8.99
CA LEU A 35 7.21 -7.73 7.65
C LEU A 35 7.77 -9.02 7.00
N PRO A 36 7.48 -9.27 5.71
CA PRO A 36 8.04 -10.41 4.99
C PRO A 36 9.56 -10.37 4.96
N ASN A 37 10.20 -11.50 5.28
CA ASN A 37 11.63 -11.68 5.07
C ASN A 37 11.90 -12.07 3.60
N LEU A 38 11.81 -11.09 2.70
CA LEU A 38 12.07 -11.24 1.28
C LEU A 38 13.37 -10.49 0.89
N PRO A 39 14.14 -11.01 -0.09
CA PRO A 39 15.32 -10.30 -0.58
C PRO A 39 14.96 -9.02 -1.34
N GLY A 40 15.85 -8.02 -1.30
CA GLY A 40 15.63 -6.73 -1.99
C GLY A 40 14.64 -5.82 -1.25
N ASP A 41 14.19 -4.78 -1.95
CA ASP A 41 13.34 -3.74 -1.36
C ASP A 41 11.86 -4.14 -1.48
N LEU A 42 11.13 -4.14 -0.35
CA LEU A 42 9.76 -4.66 -0.27
C LEU A 42 8.78 -3.91 -1.18
N GLU A 43 9.00 -2.62 -1.43
CA GLU A 43 8.21 -1.84 -2.36
C GLU A 43 8.28 -2.36 -3.81
N GLY A 44 9.37 -3.05 -4.19
CA GLY A 44 9.47 -3.73 -5.49
C GLY A 44 8.42 -4.84 -5.68
N TYR A 45 8.02 -5.51 -4.60
CA TYR A 45 6.94 -6.51 -4.62
C TYR A 45 5.57 -5.83 -4.60
N ILE A 46 5.43 -4.76 -3.81
CA ILE A 46 4.17 -4.03 -3.67
C ILE A 46 3.78 -3.30 -4.96
N VAL A 47 4.75 -2.77 -5.71
CA VAL A 47 4.47 -2.11 -6.98
C VAL A 47 4.01 -3.11 -8.05
N HIS A 48 4.41 -4.37 -7.97
CA HIS A 48 3.79 -5.44 -8.76
C HIS A 48 2.32 -5.63 -8.36
N SER A 49 2.01 -5.65 -7.06
CA SER A 49 0.61 -5.71 -6.60
C SER A 49 -0.21 -4.53 -7.15
N LEU A 50 0.37 -3.33 -7.24
CA LEU A 50 -0.27 -2.18 -7.91
C LEU A 50 -0.54 -2.45 -9.41
N GLU A 51 0.40 -3.07 -10.13
CA GLU A 51 0.21 -3.49 -11.54
C GLU A 51 -1.00 -4.41 -11.68
N HIS A 52 -1.21 -5.29 -10.70
CA HIS A 52 -2.35 -6.20 -10.62
C HIS A 52 -3.61 -5.59 -9.97
N GLY A 53 -3.63 -4.28 -9.75
CA GLY A 53 -4.85 -3.56 -9.40
C GLY A 53 -5.15 -3.50 -7.91
N TYR A 54 -4.13 -3.72 -7.08
CA TYR A 54 -4.23 -3.56 -5.63
C TYR A 54 -4.35 -2.09 -5.23
N ILE A 55 -4.87 -1.90 -4.03
CA ILE A 55 -4.82 -0.64 -3.29
C ILE A 55 -3.90 -0.84 -2.10
N ILE A 56 -2.99 0.11 -1.90
CA ILE A 56 -2.02 0.06 -0.82
C ILE A 56 -2.29 1.19 0.15
N PHE A 57 -2.32 0.89 1.45
CA PHE A 57 -2.40 1.80 2.57
C PHE A 57 -0.99 1.92 3.17
N TRP A 58 -0.26 2.97 2.80
CA TRP A 58 1.06 3.27 3.36
C TRP A 58 0.88 4.13 4.60
N TYR A 59 1.07 3.56 5.79
CA TYR A 59 0.88 4.29 7.05
C TYR A 59 2.22 4.63 7.71
N ASN A 60 2.28 5.75 8.41
CA ASN A 60 3.47 6.18 9.13
C ASN A 60 3.15 6.43 10.61
N CYS A 61 3.42 5.43 11.44
CA CYS A 61 3.23 5.55 12.88
C CYS A 61 4.28 6.41 13.58
N SER A 62 5.41 6.74 12.94
CA SER A 62 6.41 7.65 13.55
C SER A 62 5.91 9.09 13.70
N LEU A 63 4.82 9.45 13.01
CA LEU A 63 4.15 10.76 13.09
C LEU A 63 3.07 10.80 14.18
N LEU A 64 2.78 9.65 14.81
CA LEU A 64 1.68 9.47 15.74
C LEU A 64 2.22 9.00 17.10
N ASN A 65 1.44 9.24 18.15
CA ASN A 65 1.67 8.52 19.41
C ASN A 65 1.09 7.10 19.31
N GLU A 66 1.41 6.25 20.29
CA GLU A 66 1.01 4.83 20.31
C GLU A 66 -0.50 4.62 20.19
N THR A 67 -1.30 5.41 20.92
CA THR A 67 -2.77 5.33 20.86
C THR A 67 -3.30 5.69 19.48
N ALA A 68 -2.85 6.80 18.91
CA ALA A 68 -3.28 7.26 17.59
C ALA A 68 -2.82 6.31 16.47
N CYS A 69 -1.63 5.72 16.57
CA CYS A 69 -1.18 4.67 15.66
C CYS A 69 -2.07 3.43 15.74
N THR A 70 -2.41 2.99 16.96
CA THR A 70 -3.31 1.83 17.18
C THR A 70 -4.70 2.07 16.61
N GLU A 71 -5.24 3.28 16.79
CA GLU A 71 -6.51 3.71 16.20
C GLU A 71 -6.43 3.69 14.67
N LEU A 72 -5.42 4.31 14.06
CA LEU A 72 -5.23 4.32 12.60
C LEU A 72 -5.15 2.90 12.03
N LYS A 73 -4.35 2.02 12.63
CA LYS A 73 -4.22 0.62 12.19
C LYS A 73 -5.58 -0.10 12.26
N THR A 74 -6.34 0.11 13.34
CA THR A 74 -7.68 -0.45 13.52
C THR A 74 -8.66 0.04 12.45
N GLU A 75 -8.65 1.34 12.15
CA GLU A 75 -9.54 1.93 11.15
C GLU A 75 -9.21 1.46 9.72
N ILE A 76 -7.92 1.37 9.38
CA ILE A 76 -7.46 0.79 8.11
C ILE A 76 -7.94 -0.66 8.00
N GLN A 77 -7.73 -1.49 9.03
CA GLN A 77 -8.17 -2.89 9.04
C GLN A 77 -9.69 -2.99 8.84
N SER A 78 -10.48 -2.16 9.52
CA SER A 78 -11.94 -2.14 9.37
C SER A 78 -12.38 -1.81 7.93
N VAL A 79 -11.72 -0.85 7.28
CA VAL A 79 -11.97 -0.54 5.86
C VAL A 79 -11.62 -1.73 4.97
N MET A 80 -10.47 -2.38 5.21
CA MET A 80 -10.05 -3.54 4.44
C MET A 80 -11.01 -4.73 4.58
N ASP A 81 -11.46 -5.02 5.81
CA ASP A 81 -12.43 -6.08 6.11
C ASP A 81 -13.78 -5.84 5.42
N SER A 82 -14.23 -4.57 5.36
CA SER A 82 -15.47 -4.20 4.65
C SER A 82 -15.42 -4.43 3.13
N ARG A 83 -14.24 -4.77 2.60
CA ARG A 83 -13.98 -5.13 1.20
C ARG A 83 -13.35 -6.53 1.08
N ASN A 84 -13.57 -7.38 2.07
CA ASN A 84 -13.10 -8.77 2.13
C ASN A 84 -11.58 -8.92 1.99
N ASN A 85 -10.81 -7.88 2.35
CA ASN A 85 -9.36 -7.82 2.14
C ASN A 85 -8.93 -8.03 0.67
N PHE A 86 -9.86 -7.91 -0.29
CA PHE A 86 -9.61 -8.29 -1.67
C PHE A 86 -8.72 -7.25 -2.38
N LYS A 87 -7.48 -7.65 -2.66
CA LYS A 87 -6.43 -6.83 -3.28
C LYS A 87 -6.12 -5.56 -2.48
N LEU A 88 -6.07 -5.69 -1.16
CA LEU A 88 -5.73 -4.60 -0.25
C LEU A 88 -4.48 -4.97 0.54
N ILE A 89 -3.54 -4.04 0.63
CA ILE A 89 -2.34 -4.17 1.45
C ILE A 89 -2.25 -2.96 2.36
N ALA A 90 -2.05 -3.16 3.66
CA ALA A 90 -1.55 -2.11 4.54
C ALA A 90 -0.08 -2.37 4.84
N PHE A 91 0.75 -1.34 4.80
CA PHE A 91 2.20 -1.48 4.91
C PHE A 91 2.83 -0.28 5.65
N PRO A 92 3.73 -0.50 6.63
CA PRO A 92 4.38 0.59 7.35
C PRO A 92 5.39 1.29 6.43
N TRP A 93 5.36 2.62 6.42
CA TRP A 93 6.16 3.43 5.50
C TRP A 93 6.56 4.76 6.12
N ASN A 94 7.76 4.83 6.69
CA ASN A 94 8.19 6.00 7.47
C ASN A 94 8.67 7.20 6.65
N SER A 95 8.69 7.11 5.31
CA SER A 95 9.23 8.18 4.46
C SER A 95 8.20 9.23 4.03
N ILE A 96 6.90 9.03 4.32
CA ILE A 96 5.84 10.01 4.10
C ILE A 96 5.70 10.96 5.30
N ASP A 97 5.18 12.15 5.05
CA ASP A 97 5.01 13.25 6.02
C ASP A 97 3.57 13.41 6.55
N VAL A 98 2.66 12.50 6.14
CA VAL A 98 1.29 12.39 6.65
C VAL A 98 1.04 11.00 7.24
N PRO A 99 0.08 10.83 8.16
CA PRO A 99 -0.21 9.54 8.80
C PRO A 99 -0.52 8.40 7.82
N LEU A 100 -1.16 8.70 6.68
CA LEU A 100 -1.50 7.72 5.67
C LEU A 100 -1.46 8.31 4.26
N VAL A 101 -0.92 7.54 3.32
CA VAL A 101 -1.11 7.73 1.89
C VAL A 101 -1.66 6.44 1.28
N MET A 102 -2.73 6.54 0.50
CA MET A 102 -3.23 5.42 -0.29
C MET A 102 -2.73 5.51 -1.72
N THR A 103 -2.29 4.40 -2.30
CA THR A 103 -1.92 4.35 -3.74
C THR A 103 -2.70 3.28 -4.51
N SER A 104 -2.91 3.58 -5.79
CA SER A 104 -3.25 2.64 -6.85
C SER A 104 -2.32 2.91 -8.03
N TRP A 105 -2.34 2.09 -9.08
CA TRP A 105 -1.50 2.37 -10.25
C TRP A 105 -1.75 3.79 -10.83
N GLY A 106 -0.68 4.60 -10.83
CA GLY A 106 -0.63 5.98 -11.29
C GLY A 106 -1.35 7.02 -10.41
N ARG A 107 -1.82 6.66 -9.20
CA ARG A 107 -2.63 7.55 -8.36
C ARG A 107 -2.27 7.45 -6.89
N LEU A 108 -2.38 8.58 -6.18
CA LEU A 108 -2.16 8.67 -4.75
C LEU A 108 -3.20 9.60 -4.11
N GLN A 109 -3.52 9.32 -2.84
CA GLN A 109 -4.36 10.17 -1.99
C GLN A 109 -3.74 10.24 -0.60
N GLN A 110 -3.46 11.45 -0.13
CA GLN A 110 -2.91 11.71 1.19
C GLN A 110 -4.01 11.95 2.22
N PHE A 111 -3.73 11.57 3.47
CA PHE A 111 -4.63 11.72 4.60
C PHE A 111 -3.86 12.27 5.80
N GLU A 112 -4.03 13.57 6.09
CA GLU A 112 -3.55 14.18 7.34
C GLU A 112 -4.34 13.66 8.56
N GLN A 113 -5.59 13.30 8.33
CA GLN A 113 -6.46 12.58 9.27
C GLN A 113 -7.19 11.48 8.50
N PHE A 114 -7.30 10.30 9.08
CA PHE A 114 -7.97 9.19 8.42
C PHE A 114 -9.46 9.50 8.22
N ASN A 115 -9.96 9.16 7.04
CA ASN A 115 -11.37 9.29 6.71
C ASN A 115 -11.82 8.04 5.95
N SER A 116 -12.57 7.18 6.62
CA SER A 116 -13.00 5.89 6.08
C SER A 116 -13.85 6.03 4.82
N ALA A 117 -14.72 7.04 4.74
CA ALA A 117 -15.55 7.27 3.55
C ALA A 117 -14.70 7.64 2.32
N LEU A 118 -13.69 8.50 2.51
CA LEU A 118 -12.74 8.83 1.44
C LEU A 118 -11.87 7.63 1.03
N ALA A 119 -11.41 6.83 2.01
CA ALA A 119 -10.65 5.61 1.73
C ALA A 119 -11.48 4.60 0.92
N LEU A 120 -12.75 4.38 1.31
CA LEU A 120 -13.68 3.50 0.59
C LEU A 120 -13.93 4.00 -0.84
N ASN A 121 -14.15 5.30 -1.01
CA ASN A 121 -14.30 5.91 -2.33
C ASN A 121 -13.04 5.70 -3.19
N PHE A 122 -11.84 5.84 -2.61
CA PHE A 122 -10.61 5.58 -3.34
C PHE A 122 -10.51 4.12 -3.79
N ILE A 123 -10.83 3.18 -2.91
CA ILE A 123 -10.82 1.74 -3.23
C ILE A 123 -11.77 1.45 -4.39
N ASP A 124 -13.03 1.86 -4.25
CA ASP A 124 -14.08 1.55 -5.22
C ASP A 124 -13.83 2.25 -6.57
N ALA A 125 -13.22 3.44 -6.55
CA ALA A 125 -12.88 4.17 -7.75
C ALA A 125 -11.61 3.66 -8.46
N ASN A 126 -10.72 2.91 -7.79
CA ASN A 126 -9.38 2.65 -8.35
C ASN A 126 -8.96 1.17 -8.40
N ARG A 127 -9.53 0.28 -7.58
CA ARG A 127 -9.17 -1.13 -7.59
C ARG A 127 -9.37 -1.71 -9.00
N ASN A 128 -8.42 -2.53 -9.46
CA ASN A 128 -8.40 -3.10 -10.82
C ASN A 128 -8.33 -2.07 -11.98
N LYS A 129 -8.07 -0.79 -11.71
CA LYS A 129 -7.76 0.21 -12.77
C LYS A 129 -6.26 0.34 -12.95
N SER A 130 -5.65 -0.75 -13.40
CA SER A 130 -4.20 -0.93 -13.55
C SER A 130 -3.87 -1.61 -14.89
N PRO A 131 -2.58 -1.80 -15.24
CA PRO A 131 -2.19 -2.45 -16.49
C PRO A 131 -2.64 -3.92 -16.59
N GLU A 132 -2.54 -4.70 -15.51
CA GLU A 132 -2.81 -6.15 -15.53
C GLU A 132 -3.77 -6.61 -14.42
N PRO A 133 -5.01 -6.10 -14.36
CA PRO A 133 -5.91 -6.32 -13.22
C PRO A 133 -6.43 -7.75 -13.07
N ASN A 134 -6.25 -8.60 -14.07
CA ASN A 134 -6.74 -9.99 -14.07
C ASN A 134 -5.58 -11.00 -14.17
N ALA A 135 -4.35 -10.57 -13.95
CA ALA A 135 -3.24 -11.50 -13.83
C ALA A 135 -3.51 -12.46 -12.65
N PRO A 136 -3.21 -13.77 -12.82
CA PRO A 136 -3.50 -14.81 -11.85
C PRO A 136 -2.82 -14.62 -10.50
#